data_AF-A0A653C0D0-F1
#
_entry.id   AF-A0A653C0D0-F1
#
_cell.length_a   1.000
_cell.length_b   1.000
_cell.length_c   1.000
_cell.angle_alpha   90.00
_cell.angle_beta   90.00
_cell.angle_gamma   90.00
#
_symmetry.space_group_name_H-M   'P 1'
#
loop_
_entity.id
_entity.type
_entity.pdbx_description
1 polymer ?
#
loop_
_entity_poly.entity_id
_entity_poly.type
_entity_poly.pdbx_seq_one_letter_code
_entity_poly.pdbx_strand_id
1 'polypeptide(L)'
;MLEKKVTVYMAVPTIYSKLIDEYKKVFKGDPQMVEHIRSTLKNKVRLMVSGSAPLPVTVFNEWLNISGHQLLERYGMTEIGMALSNLYEGDRQPGYVGVPLPGVSVRLLEENEITDEVETILECCNTGGAVDFTHKVSCS
;
A
#
# COMPACT_ATOMS: atom_id res chain seq x y z
N MET A 1 -19.64 -28.27 -7.41
CA MET A 1 -19.62 -26.79 -7.51
C MET A 1 -18.32 -26.32 -6.88
N LEU A 2 -17.38 -25.79 -7.66
CA LEU A 2 -16.18 -25.17 -7.10
C LEU A 2 -16.60 -23.83 -6.49
N GLU A 3 -16.75 -23.76 -5.17
CA GLU A 3 -16.86 -22.48 -4.46
C GLU A 3 -15.62 -21.65 -4.80
N LYS A 4 -15.80 -20.53 -5.52
CA LYS A 4 -14.70 -19.64 -5.89
C LYS A 4 -14.20 -18.95 -4.61
N LYS A 5 -13.13 -19.48 -4.03
CA LYS A 5 -12.50 -18.92 -2.82
C LYS A 5 -11.77 -17.63 -3.18
N VAL A 6 -12.01 -16.57 -2.40
CA VAL A 6 -11.32 -15.30 -2.53
C VAL A 6 -9.86 -15.47 -2.13
N THR A 7 -8.94 -15.30 -3.09
CA THR A 7 -7.50 -15.34 -2.83
C THR A 7 -6.88 -13.94 -2.81
N VAL A 8 -7.54 -12.95 -3.41
CA VAL A 8 -7.09 -11.55 -3.42
C VAL A 8 -8.21 -10.66 -2.91
N TYR A 9 -7.88 -9.74 -2.00
CA TYR A 9 -8.81 -8.74 -1.51
C TYR A 9 -8.24 -7.34 -1.76
N MET A 10 -9.03 -6.47 -2.37
CA MET A 10 -8.67 -5.08 -2.66
C MET A 10 -9.71 -4.17 -2.04
N ALA A 11 -9.28 -3.22 -1.21
CA ALA A 11 -10.19 -2.29 -0.57
C ALA A 11 -9.48 -0.99 -0.20
N VAL A 12 -10.24 0.08 0.01
CA VAL A 12 -9.71 1.35 0.51
C VAL A 12 -9.45 1.28 2.03
N PRO A 13 -8.55 2.11 2.60
CA PRO A 13 -8.23 2.09 4.02
C PRO A 13 -9.44 2.10 4.97
N THR A 14 -10.49 2.85 4.62
CA THR A 14 -11.70 2.98 5.44
C THR A 14 -12.48 1.67 5.59
N ILE A 15 -12.39 0.75 4.61
CA ILE A 15 -12.99 -0.58 4.72
C ILE A 15 -12.23 -1.42 5.75
N TYR A 16 -10.89 -1.37 5.74
CA TYR A 16 -10.08 -2.05 6.74
C TYR A 16 -10.36 -1.52 8.15
N SER A 17 -10.48 -0.20 8.32
CA SER A 17 -10.89 0.39 9.60
C SER A 17 -12.21 -0.20 10.10
N LYS A 18 -13.23 -0.28 9.24
CA LYS A 18 -14.52 -0.88 9.60
C LYS A 18 -14.42 -2.36 9.92
N LEU A 19 -13.65 -3.14 9.16
CA LEU A 19 -13.45 -4.56 9.41
C LEU A 19 -12.76 -4.80 10.76
N ILE A 20 -11.77 -3.97 11.10
CA ILE A 20 -11.09 -4.00 12.39
C ILE A 20 -12.07 -3.70 13.53
N ASP A 21 -12.90 -2.68 13.39
CA ASP A 21 -13.87 -2.29 14.40
C ASP A 21 -14.89 -3.41 14.65
N GLU A 22 -15.44 -3.99 13.59
CA GLU A 22 -16.38 -5.13 13.71
C GLU A 22 -15.70 -6.37 14.27
N TYR A 23 -14.47 -6.66 13.86
CA TYR A 23 -13.68 -7.74 14.44
C TYR A 23 -13.50 -7.57 15.96
N LYS A 24 -13.16 -6.35 16.39
CA LYS A 24 -12.97 -6.02 17.81
C LYS A 24 -14.26 -6.17 18.61
N LYS A 25 -15.41 -5.82 18.03
CA LYS A 25 -16.73 -5.93 18.68
C LYS A 25 -17.20 -7.39 18.80
N VAL A 26 -17.07 -8.16 17.72
CA VAL A 26 -17.71 -9.49 17.62
C VAL A 26 -16.81 -10.62 18.10
N PHE A 27 -15.52 -10.57 17.80
CA PHE A 27 -14.64 -11.76 17.93
C PHE A 27 -13.54 -11.62 18.96
N LYS A 28 -13.19 -10.41 19.41
CA LYS A 28 -12.04 -10.21 20.33
C LYS A 28 -12.14 -10.99 21.65
N GLY A 29 -13.36 -11.30 22.11
CA GLY A 29 -13.60 -12.08 23.32
C GLY A 29 -13.59 -13.60 23.14
N ASP A 30 -13.44 -14.10 21.91
CA ASP A 30 -13.46 -15.52 21.57
C ASP A 30 -12.12 -15.96 20.96
N PRO A 31 -11.21 -16.54 21.77
CA PRO A 31 -9.90 -16.96 21.31
C PRO A 31 -9.93 -17.99 20.17
N GLN A 32 -10.95 -18.87 20.13
CA GLN A 32 -11.07 -19.88 19.08
C GLN A 32 -11.41 -19.22 17.74
N MET A 33 -12.35 -18.26 17.76
CA MET A 33 -12.71 -17.51 16.56
C MET A 33 -11.58 -16.60 16.08
N VAL A 34 -10.87 -15.94 16.99
CA VAL A 34 -9.67 -15.14 16.65
C VAL A 34 -8.64 -15.97 15.91
N GLU A 35 -8.28 -17.14 16.45
CA GLU A 35 -7.32 -18.04 15.81
C GLU A 35 -7.85 -18.57 14.47
N HIS A 36 -9.14 -18.94 14.42
CA HIS A 36 -9.76 -19.41 13.18
C HIS A 36 -9.73 -18.35 12.08
N ILE A 37 -10.03 -17.08 12.39
CA ILE A 37 -9.97 -15.97 11.44
C ILE A 37 -8.54 -15.78 10.94
N ARG A 38 -7.57 -15.67 11.85
CA ARG A 38 -6.16 -15.47 11.50
C ARG A 38 -5.65 -16.60 10.61
N SER A 39 -5.87 -17.85 11.01
CA SER A 39 -5.46 -19.03 10.26
C SER A 39 -6.12 -19.09 8.89
N THR A 40 -7.42 -18.78 8.80
CA THR A 40 -8.14 -18.78 7.52
C THR A 40 -7.60 -17.72 6.57
N LEU A 41 -7.43 -16.48 7.05
CA LEU A 41 -6.90 -15.39 6.22
C LEU A 41 -5.48 -15.68 5.74
N LYS A 42 -4.60 -16.17 6.62
CA LYS A 42 -3.22 -16.50 6.27
C LYS A 42 -3.11 -17.64 5.24
N ASN A 43 -3.99 -18.63 5.31
CA ASN A 43 -3.91 -19.83 4.46
C ASN A 43 -4.74 -19.75 3.17
N LYS A 44 -5.76 -18.90 3.11
CA LYS A 44 -6.69 -18.83 1.97
C LYS A 44 -6.53 -17.56 1.13
N VAL A 45 -6.06 -16.47 1.71
CA VAL A 45 -5.84 -15.20 1.01
C VAL A 45 -4.35 -15.06 0.74
N ARG A 46 -3.97 -14.86 -0.53
CA ARG A 46 -2.58 -14.66 -0.95
C ARG A 46 -2.15 -13.19 -0.92
N LEU A 47 -3.10 -12.26 -1.04
CA LEU A 47 -2.80 -10.84 -1.15
C LEU A 47 -3.97 -9.99 -0.67
N MET A 48 -3.64 -8.98 0.13
CA MET A 48 -4.57 -7.91 0.50
C MET A 48 -3.95 -6.56 0.12
N VAL A 49 -4.71 -5.76 -0.62
CA VAL A 49 -4.26 -4.47 -1.16
C VAL A 49 -5.06 -3.34 -0.54
N SER A 50 -4.37 -2.26 -0.20
CA SER A 50 -4.95 -0.98 0.18
C SER A 50 -4.56 0.10 -0.84
N GLY A 51 -5.51 0.92 -1.26
CA GLY A 51 -5.27 1.99 -2.22
C GLY A 51 -6.33 3.08 -2.18
N SER A 52 -6.26 4.01 -3.13
CA SER A 52 -7.15 5.18 -3.28
C SER A 52 -7.09 6.23 -2.17
N ALA A 53 -6.48 5.95 -1.03
CA ALA A 53 -6.20 6.90 0.03
C ALA A 53 -4.97 6.45 0.84
N PRO A 54 -4.30 7.37 1.56
CA PRO A 54 -3.20 7.01 2.45
C PRO A 54 -3.64 5.99 3.51
N LEU A 55 -2.89 4.90 3.66
CA LEU A 55 -3.14 3.88 4.67
C LEU A 55 -2.54 4.31 6.03
N PRO A 56 -3.34 4.53 7.07
CA PRO A 56 -2.81 4.85 8.39
C PRO A 56 -1.96 3.70 8.94
N VAL A 57 -0.79 4.02 9.51
CA VAL A 57 0.12 3.04 10.12
C VAL A 57 -0.58 2.21 11.20
N THR A 58 -1.52 2.81 11.94
CA THR A 58 -2.34 2.12 12.94
C THR A 58 -3.21 1.03 12.31
N VAL A 59 -3.89 1.32 11.20
CA VAL A 59 -4.73 0.37 10.47
C VAL A 59 -3.88 -0.77 9.90
N PHE A 60 -2.71 -0.45 9.32
CA PHE A 60 -1.78 -1.47 8.84
C PHE A 60 -1.37 -2.45 9.95
N ASN A 61 -0.92 -1.91 11.10
CA ASN A 61 -0.42 -2.72 12.21
C ASN A 61 -1.53 -3.56 12.85
N GLU A 62 -2.71 -2.98 13.05
CA GLU A 62 -3.85 -3.71 13.60
C GLU A 62 -4.31 -4.82 12.65
N TRP A 63 -4.37 -4.55 11.34
CA TRP A 63 -4.74 -5.57 10.37
C TRP A 63 -3.70 -6.70 10.27
N LEU A 64 -2.41 -6.39 10.36
CA LEU A 64 -1.34 -7.38 10.44
C LEU A 64 -1.51 -8.29 11.66
N ASN A 65 -1.86 -7.71 12.81
CA ASN A 65 -2.11 -8.46 14.04
C ASN A 65 -3.35 -9.37 13.94
N ILE A 66 -4.39 -8.92 13.25
CA ILE A 66 -5.62 -9.71 13.07
C ILE A 66 -5.42 -10.82 12.02
N SER A 67 -4.94 -10.45 10.84
CA SER A 67 -4.97 -11.31 9.65
C SER A 67 -3.67 -12.04 9.36
N GLY A 68 -2.55 -11.54 9.89
CA GLY A 68 -1.21 -11.99 9.51
C GLY A 68 -0.72 -11.43 8.17
N HIS A 69 -1.49 -10.57 7.50
CA HIS A 69 -1.13 -9.95 6.23
C HIS A 69 -0.59 -8.54 6.44
N GLN A 70 0.59 -8.28 5.89
CA GLN A 70 1.05 -6.91 5.65
C GLN A 70 0.23 -6.35 4.48
N LEU A 71 -0.49 -5.26 4.63
CA LEU A 71 -1.27 -4.69 3.51
C LEU A 71 -0.35 -4.16 2.43
N LEU A 72 -0.64 -4.48 1.17
CA LEU A 72 0.08 -3.91 0.04
C LEU A 72 -0.52 -2.55 -0.31
N GLU A 73 0.19 -1.47 0.02
CA GLU A 73 -0.20 -0.11 -0.36
C GLU A 73 0.23 0.21 -1.78
N ARG A 74 -0.68 0.82 -2.56
CA ARG A 74 -0.36 1.34 -3.90
C ARG A 74 -1.03 2.67 -4.16
N TYR A 75 -0.37 3.47 -4.97
CA TYR A 75 -0.89 4.73 -5.46
C TYR A 75 -1.04 4.70 -6.98
N GLY A 76 -2.20 5.15 -7.42
CA GLY A 76 -2.55 5.30 -8.82
C GLY A 76 -3.75 6.22 -8.96
N MET A 77 -3.94 6.73 -10.17
CA MET A 77 -5.09 7.53 -10.57
C MET A 77 -5.65 6.98 -11.87
N THR A 78 -6.86 7.38 -12.24
CA THR A 78 -7.47 6.98 -13.51
C THR A 78 -6.67 7.43 -14.73
N GLU A 79 -5.95 8.54 -14.60
CA GLU A 79 -5.19 9.22 -15.64
C GLU A 79 -3.82 8.56 -15.89
N ILE A 80 -3.19 8.03 -14.84
CA ILE A 80 -1.82 7.47 -14.89
C ILE A 80 -1.78 5.96 -14.64
N GLY A 81 -2.93 5.34 -14.39
CA GLY A 81 -3.01 3.96 -13.93
C GLY A 81 -2.35 3.79 -12.56
N MET A 82 -1.73 2.63 -12.34
CA MET A 82 -0.96 2.38 -11.11
C MET A 82 0.47 2.91 -11.27
N ALA A 83 0.88 3.81 -10.40
CA ALA A 83 2.16 4.50 -10.51
C ALA A 83 3.19 4.00 -9.49
N LEU A 84 2.82 4.02 -8.21
CA LEU A 84 3.69 3.64 -7.10
C LEU A 84 3.12 2.42 -6.39
N SER A 85 3.99 1.55 -5.91
CA SER A 85 3.60 0.38 -5.12
C SER A 85 4.66 0.06 -4.09
N ASN A 86 4.21 -0.31 -2.90
CA ASN A 86 5.05 -1.01 -1.94
C ASN A 86 5.47 -2.37 -2.54
N LEU A 87 6.48 -3.01 -1.95
CA LEU A 87 7.03 -4.25 -2.51
C LEU A 87 5.94 -5.34 -2.60
N TYR A 88 5.86 -5.98 -3.77
CA TYR A 88 4.96 -7.11 -3.97
C TYR A 88 5.40 -8.30 -3.13
N GLU A 89 6.70 -8.59 -3.14
CA GLU A 89 7.37 -9.61 -2.32
C GLU A 89 8.34 -8.94 -1.36
N GLY A 90 8.43 -9.46 -0.13
CA GLY A 90 9.28 -8.91 0.92
C GLY A 90 8.51 -8.00 1.90
N ASP A 91 9.28 -7.33 2.75
CA ASP A 91 8.72 -6.50 3.81
C ASP A 91 8.13 -5.20 3.26
N ARG A 92 6.94 -4.88 3.76
CA ARG A 92 6.21 -3.66 3.39
C ARG A 92 6.31 -2.65 4.52
N GLN A 93 6.77 -1.45 4.18
CA GLN A 93 6.88 -0.36 5.14
C GLN A 93 5.56 0.43 5.20
N PRO A 94 4.90 0.54 6.37
CA PRO A 94 3.69 1.33 6.51
C PRO A 94 3.97 2.83 6.44
N GLY A 95 3.01 3.61 5.95
CA GLY A 95 3.16 5.06 5.75
C GLY A 95 4.01 5.42 4.53
N TYR A 96 4.29 4.45 3.66
CA TYR A 96 5.05 4.62 2.43
C TYR A 96 4.35 3.89 1.29
N VAL A 97 3.93 4.66 0.27
CA VAL A 97 3.25 4.13 -0.92
C VAL A 97 4.16 3.31 -1.84
N GLY A 98 5.48 3.36 -1.60
CA GLY A 98 6.46 2.57 -2.32
C GLY A 98 7.18 3.31 -3.45
N VAL A 99 7.74 2.51 -4.35
CA VAL A 99 8.58 2.94 -5.47
C VAL A 99 7.78 2.90 -6.78
N PRO A 100 8.24 3.59 -7.83
CA PRO A 100 7.63 3.46 -9.16
C PRO A 100 7.55 2.01 -9.61
N LEU A 101 6.44 1.65 -10.24
CA LEU A 101 6.31 0.36 -10.91
C LEU A 101 7.22 0.28 -12.13
N PRO A 102 7.60 -0.93 -12.59
CA PRO A 102 8.44 -1.08 -13.78
C PRO A 102 7.89 -0.32 -14.98
N GLY A 103 8.72 0.51 -15.59
CA GLY A 103 8.33 1.37 -16.72
C GLY A 103 7.64 2.69 -16.33
N VAL A 104 7.51 2.97 -15.02
CA VAL A 104 7.03 4.26 -14.51
C VAL A 104 8.20 5.12 -14.06
N SER A 105 8.13 6.40 -14.41
CA SER A 105 9.01 7.45 -13.91
C SER A 105 8.19 8.47 -13.12
N VAL A 106 8.70 8.89 -11.97
CA VAL A 106 8.09 9.87 -11.08
C VAL A 106 9.08 10.99 -10.82
N ARG A 107 8.58 12.21 -10.79
CA ARG A 107 9.37 13.41 -10.54
C ARG A 107 8.70 14.26 -9.47
N LEU A 108 9.49 14.70 -8.49
CA LEU A 108 9.10 15.73 -7.53
C LEU A 108 9.65 17.05 -8.01
N LEU A 109 8.77 18.03 -8.10
CA LEU A 109 9.06 19.37 -8.57
C LEU A 109 8.85 20.35 -7.40
N GLU A 110 9.72 21.35 -7.29
CA GLU A 110 9.52 22.52 -6.43
C GLU A 110 9.10 23.69 -7.31
N GLU A 111 8.07 24.41 -6.89
CA GLU A 111 7.63 25.63 -7.55
C GLU A 111 8.07 26.82 -6.69
N ASN A 112 8.77 27.77 -7.32
CA ASN A 112 9.16 29.01 -6.66
C ASN A 112 8.02 30.02 -6.77
N GLU A 113 7.38 30.34 -5.63
CA GLU A 113 6.24 31.27 -5.57
C GLU A 113 6.56 32.70 -6.03
N ILE A 114 7.85 33.07 -6.16
CA ILE A 114 8.29 34.42 -6.55
C ILE A 114 8.63 34.49 -8.04
N THR A 115 9.27 33.45 -8.58
CA THR A 115 9.77 33.45 -9.98
C THR A 115 8.91 32.64 -10.94
N ASP A 116 7.90 31.91 -10.44
CA ASP A 116 7.12 30.90 -11.18
C ASP A 116 8.01 29.81 -11.83
N GLU A 117 9.25 29.67 -11.37
CA GLU A 117 10.18 28.66 -11.87
C GLU A 117 9.91 27.31 -11.22
N VAL A 118 9.94 26.26 -12.03
CA VAL A 118 9.71 24.88 -11.60
C VAL A 118 11.00 24.09 -11.71
N GLU A 119 11.55 23.68 -10.58
CA GLU A 119 12.79 22.91 -10.51
C GLU A 119 12.55 21.46 -10.12
N THR A 120 13.39 20.56 -10.62
CA THR A 120 13.29 19.13 -10.28
C THR A 120 14.08 18.82 -9.03
N ILE A 121 13.40 18.54 -7.92
CA ILE A 121 14.07 18.11 -6.68
C ILE A 121 14.59 16.67 -6.81
N LEU A 122 13.72 15.79 -7.32
CA LEU A 122 13.99 14.36 -7.37
C LEU A 122 13.35 13.74 -8.59
N GLU A 123 14.07 12.85 -9.25
CA GLU A 123 13.55 11.96 -10.28
C GLU A 123 13.81 10.51 -9.87
N CYS A 124 12.79 9.68 -10.00
CA CYS A 124 12.86 8.26 -9.70
C CYS A 124 12.27 7.47 -10.86
N CYS A 125 13.01 6.49 -11.39
CA CYS A 125 12.51 5.59 -12.42
C CYS A 125 12.76 4.14 -12.03
N ASN A 126 11.87 3.25 -12.45
CA ASN A 126 12.07 1.82 -12.29
C ASN A 126 12.35 1.18 -13.66
N THR A 127 13.62 0.91 -13.93
CA THR A 127 14.05 0.22 -15.16
C THR A 127 14.33 -1.25 -14.84
N GLY A 128 13.46 -2.15 -15.32
CA GLY A 128 13.68 -3.59 -15.19
C GLY A 128 13.67 -4.14 -13.75
N GLY A 129 13.06 -3.44 -12.78
CA GLY A 129 12.98 -3.84 -11.38
C GLY A 129 14.03 -3.17 -10.48
N ALA A 130 15.00 -2.46 -11.05
CA ALA A 130 15.91 -1.58 -10.32
C ALA A 130 15.30 -0.19 -10.22
N VAL A 131 15.28 0.37 -9.01
CA VAL A 131 14.78 1.72 -8.74
C VAL A 131 15.98 2.64 -8.66
N ASP A 132 16.09 3.54 -9.64
CA ASP A 132 17.16 4.52 -9.70
C ASP A 132 16.64 5.87 -9.22
N PHE A 133 17.30 6.42 -8.19
CA PHE A 133 17.04 7.77 -7.69
C PHE A 133 18.10 8.71 -8.25
N THR A 134 17.68 9.72 -8.99
CA THR A 134 18.56 10.79 -9.46
C THR A 134 18.14 12.08 -8.78
N HIS A 135 18.96 12.56 -7.85
CA HIS A 135 18.85 13.91 -7.31
C HIS A 135 19.45 14.89 -8.33
N LYS A 136 18.65 15.83 -8.81
CA LYS A 136 19.13 16.95 -9.64
C LYS A 136 18.91 18.26 -8.88
N VAL A 137 19.60 18.43 -7.77
CA VAL A 137 19.63 19.73 -7.10
C VAL A 137 20.51 20.66 -7.95
N SER A 138 19.91 21.42 -8.85
CA SER A 138 20.56 22.59 -9.43
C SER A 138 20.45 23.75 -8.43
N CYS A 139 21.27 23.73 -7.38
CA CYS A 139 21.54 24.97 -6.64
C CYS A 139 22.39 25.87 -7.53
N SER A 140 21.79 26.93 -8.08
CA SER A 140 22.50 28.12 -8.57
C SER A 140 22.11 29.33 -7.75
#